data_AF-A0AB39BWI2-F1
#
_entry.id   AF-A0AB39BWI2-F1
#
_cell.length_a   1.000
_cell.length_b   1.000
_cell.length_c   1.000
_cell.angle_alpha   90.00
_cell.angle_beta   90.00
_cell.angle_gamma   90.00
#
_symmetry.space_group_name_H-M   'P 1'
#
loop_
_entity.id
_entity.type
_entity.pdbx_description
1 polymer ?
#
loop_
_entity_poly.entity_id
_entity_poly.type
_entity_poly.pdbx_seq_one_letter_code
_entity_poly.pdbx_strand_id
1 'polypeptide(L)' 'MTNKNEQEIPEILEKGLQQSHGISHQEYLHDLDKKLEVEKAREKDYQKNKELEKELNNKLSR' A
#
# COMPACT_ATOMS: atom_id res chain seq x y z
N MET A 1 -31.77 2.86 10.76
CA MET A 1 -31.32 2.83 9.36
C MET A 1 -29.82 2.60 9.37
N THR A 2 -29.39 1.34 9.32
CA THR A 2 -27.96 1.01 9.19
C THR A 2 -27.62 1.07 7.71
N ASN A 3 -26.70 1.97 7.36
CA ASN A 3 -26.21 2.13 6.00
C ASN A 3 -25.60 0.80 5.53
N LYS A 4 -26.23 0.16 4.54
CA LYS A 4 -25.76 -1.06 3.87
C LYS A 4 -24.57 -0.77 2.93
N ASN A 5 -23.55 -0.10 3.43
CA ASN A 5 -22.30 0.16 2.72
C ASN A 5 -21.06 -0.15 3.58
N GLU A 6 -21.21 -0.96 4.63
CA GLU A 6 -20.10 -1.80 5.09
C GLU A 6 -19.87 -2.86 4.02
N GLN A 7 -19.25 -2.48 2.90
CA GLN A 7 -18.56 -3.45 2.06
C GLN A 7 -17.61 -4.18 3.00
N GLU A 8 -17.72 -5.51 3.09
CA GLU A 8 -16.76 -6.33 3.82
C GLU A 8 -15.36 -5.85 3.46
N ILE A 9 -14.73 -5.13 4.38
CA ILE A 9 -13.35 -4.68 4.20
C ILE A 9 -12.58 -5.99 4.14
N PRO A 10 -11.86 -6.27 3.03
CA PRO A 10 -11.04 -7.46 3.00
C PRO A 10 -10.10 -7.36 4.19
N GLU A 11 -10.19 -8.29 5.13
CA GLU A 11 -9.41 -8.31 6.37
C GLU A 11 -7.91 -8.14 6.08
N ILE A 12 -7.50 -8.64 4.90
CA ILE A 12 -6.17 -8.50 4.31
C ILE A 12 -5.76 -7.03 4.12
N LEU A 13 -6.67 -6.18 3.64
CA LEU A 13 -6.41 -4.76 3.40
C LEU A 13 -6.26 -4.01 4.73
N GLU A 14 -7.15 -4.25 5.69
CA GLU A 14 -7.05 -3.68 7.04
C GLU A 14 -5.72 -4.06 7.71
N LYS A 15 -5.40 -5.35 7.71
CA LYS A 15 -4.14 -5.88 8.26
C LYS A 15 -2.92 -5.28 7.55
N GLY A 16 -2.95 -5.19 6.22
CA GLY A 16 -1.85 -4.67 5.42
C GLY A 16 -1.57 -3.20 5.70
N LEU A 17 -2.63 -2.37 5.78
CA LEU A 17 -2.52 -0.95 6.10
C LEU A 17 -2.01 -0.74 7.53
N GLN A 18 -2.56 -1.48 8.50
CA GLN A 18 -2.13 -1.39 9.89
C GLN A 18 -0.65 -1.80 10.07
N GLN A 19 -0.23 -2.90 9.45
CA GLN A 19 1.15 -3.41 9.58
C GLN A 19 2.17 -2.53 8.86
N SER A 20 1.83 -2.01 7.68
CA SER A 20 2.79 -1.30 6.81
C SER A 20 2.83 0.20 7.08
N HIS A 21 1.69 0.79 7.44
CA HIS A 21 1.51 2.24 7.54
C HIS A 21 0.90 2.71 8.87
N GLY A 22 0.51 1.78 9.75
CA GLY A 22 -0.02 2.11 11.08
C GLY A 22 -1.40 2.75 11.07
N ILE A 23 -2.15 2.62 9.96
CA ILE A 23 -3.48 3.22 9.81
C ILE A 23 -4.53 2.16 9.47
N SER A 24 -5.77 2.44 9.86
CA SER A 24 -6.93 1.67 9.45
C SER A 24 -7.33 1.96 8.00
N HIS A 25 -8.14 1.08 7.41
CA HIS A 25 -8.73 1.33 6.10
C HIS A 25 -9.65 2.56 6.10
N GLN A 26 -10.35 2.82 7.21
CA GLN A 26 -11.23 3.98 7.33
C GLN A 26 -10.44 5.29 7.29
N GLU A 27 -9.33 5.38 8.01
CA GLU A 27 -8.42 6.53 7.95
C GLU A 27 -7.85 6.72 6.53
N TYR A 28 -7.43 5.62 5.89
CA TYR A 28 -6.98 5.67 4.50
C TYR A 28 -8.05 6.21 3.53
N LEU A 29 -9.34 5.91 3.77
CA LEU A 29 -10.41 6.39 2.91
C LEU A 29 -10.75 7.87 3.15
N HIS A 30 -10.79 8.30 4.41
CA HIS A 30 -11.36 9.59 4.82
C HIS A 30 -10.34 10.69 5.10
N ASP A 31 -9.06 10.35 5.23
CA ASP A 31 -7.97 11.30 5.41
C ASP A 31 -7.09 11.34 4.13
N LEU A 32 -7.14 12.46 3.42
CA LEU A 32 -6.39 12.67 2.19
C LEU A 32 -4.88 12.67 2.44
N ASP A 33 -4.43 13.27 3.54
CA ASP A 33 -3.00 13.37 3.84
C ASP A 33 -2.44 11.97 4.14
N LYS A 34 -3.19 11.16 4.90
CA LYS A 34 -2.83 9.75 5.14
C LYS A 34 -2.81 8.91 3.88
N LYS A 35 -3.79 9.08 2.99
CA LYS A 35 -3.77 8.43 1.68
C LYS A 35 -2.54 8.82 0.87
N LEU A 36 -2.21 10.11 0.83
CA LEU A 36 -1.02 10.59 0.13
C LEU A 36 0.29 10.06 0.72
N GLU A 37 0.39 9.93 2.05
CA GLU A 37 1.55 9.31 2.72
C GLU A 37 1.74 7.85 2.28
N VAL A 38 0.66 7.07 2.26
CA VAL A 38 0.68 5.66 1.81
C VAL A 38 1.11 5.56 0.35
N GLU A 39 0.52 6.34 -0.55
CA GLU A 39 0.84 6.25 -1.98
C GLU A 39 2.27 6.71 -2.30
N LYS A 40 2.79 7.72 -1.59
CA LYS A 40 4.21 8.10 -1.71
C LYS A 40 5.16 6.98 -1.26
N ALA A 41 4.82 6.29 -0.16
CA ALA A 41 5.60 5.15 0.30
C ALA A 41 5.58 3.99 -0.71
N ARG A 42 4.40 3.67 -1.25
CA ARG A 42 4.22 2.64 -2.29
C ARG A 42 5.03 2.94 -3.55
N GLU A 43 5.02 4.18 -4.01
CA GLU A 43 5.81 4.59 -5.18
C GLU A 43 7.32 4.43 -4.93
N LYS A 44 7.80 4.83 -3.75
CA LYS A 44 9.22 4.66 -3.37
C LYS A 44 9.65 3.18 -3.38
N ASP A 45 8.82 2.30 -2.81
CA ASP A 45 9.10 0.87 -2.79
C ASP A 45 9.07 0.25 -4.19
N TYR A 46 8.12 0.69 -5.03
CA TYR A 46 8.07 0.27 -6.43
C TYR A 46 9.34 0.65 -7.19
N GLN A 47 9.82 1.89 -7.08
CA GLN A 47 11.04 2.33 -7.76
C GLN A 47 12.27 1.55 -7.27
N LYS A 48 12.40 1.33 -5.96
CA LYS A 48 13.49 0.53 -5.40
C LYS A 48 13.49 -0.91 -5.94
N ASN A 49 12.32 -1.53 -6.02
CA ASN A 49 12.19 -2.88 -6.53
C ASN A 49 12.52 -2.96 -8.03
N LYS A 50 12.13 -1.94 -8.80
CA LYS A 50 12.46 -1.82 -10.22
C LYS A 50 13.96 -1.68 -10.47
N GLU A 51 14.65 -0.90 -9.64
CA GLU A 51 16.11 -0.79 -9.67
C GLU A 51 16.78 -2.13 -9.34
N LEU A 52 16.32 -2.80 -8.29
CA LEU A 52 16.82 -4.12 -7.89
C LEU A 52 16.61 -5.17 -8.99
N GLU A 53 15.43 -5.19 -9.63
CA GLU A 53 15.12 -6.07 -10.75
C GLU A 53 16.11 -5.85 -11.90
N LYS A 54 16.38 -4.60 -12.26
CA LYS A 54 17.36 -4.25 -13.29
C LYS A 54 18.76 -4.75 -12.91
N GLU A 55 19.18 -4.58 -11.66
CA GLU A 55 20.47 -5.08 -11.19
C GLU A 55 20.59 -6.60 -11.27
N LEU A 56 19.55 -7.32 -10.85
CA LEU A 56 19.52 -8.78 -10.90
C LEU A 56 19.57 -9.29 -12.34
N ASN A 57 18.79 -8.71 -13.25
CA ASN A 57 18.80 -9.06 -14.66
C ASN A 57 20.17 -8.82 -15.31
N ASN A 58 20.85 -7.73 -14.98
CA ASN A 58 22.20 -7.45 -15.45
C ASN A 58 23.25 -8.46 -14.94
N LYS A 59 23.06 -9.00 -13.72
CA LYS A 59 23.93 -10.03 -13.15
C LYS A 59 23.67 -11.41 -13.75
N LEU A 60 22.42 -11.72 -14.07
CA LEU A 60 22.02 -13.02 -14.64
C LEU A 60 22.35 -13.15 -16.13
N SER A 61 22.40 -12.02 -16.84
CA SER A 61 22.74 -11.97 -18.27
C SER A 61 24.25 -11.99 -18.57
N ARG A 62 25.10 -12.20 -17.55
CA ARG A 62 26.57 -12.38 -17.67
C ARG A 62 26.95 -13.82 -17.35
#